data_AF-A0A950D250-F1
#
_entry.id   AF-A0A950D250-F1
#
_cell.length_a   1.000
_cell.length_b   1.000
_cell.length_c   1.000
_cell.angle_alpha   90.00
_cell.angle_beta   90.00
_cell.angle_gamma   90.00
#
_symmetry.space_group_name_H-M   'P 1'
#
loop_
_entity.id
_entity.type
_entity.pdbx_description
1 polymer ?
#
loop_
_entity_poly.entity_id
_entity_poly.type
_entity_poly.pdbx_seq_one_letter_code
_entity_poly.pdbx_strand_id
1 'polypeptide(L)'
;MKIFYTKGQREDPVASLATLKKILARFVHHYVFYEMSARHRSTRQLFSVKNIFALGQVDVSGQHELVVTLFDANNPAHSIEIVNPHAMRIYDEGKSYAVAFYTEEHGDFDVRYYLRDEGEEGKGKERTALERISLPQLFEYLEDIKKAEVVEVVEPGKR
;
A
#
# COMPACT_ATOMS: atom_id res chain seq x y z
N MET A 1 -5.71 6.40 9.90
CA MET A 1 -5.65 6.31 8.43
C MET A 1 -6.99 5.85 7.89
N LYS A 2 -7.58 6.58 6.93
CA LYS A 2 -8.70 6.09 6.12
C LYS A 2 -8.13 5.52 4.82
N ILE A 3 -8.34 4.22 4.55
CA ILE A 3 -8.02 3.64 3.23
C ILE A 3 -9.28 3.74 2.39
N PHE A 4 -9.19 4.40 1.25
CA PHE A 4 -10.27 4.49 0.28
C PHE A 4 -9.90 3.62 -0.92
N TYR A 5 -10.79 2.69 -1.25
CA TYR A 5 -10.73 1.99 -2.52
C TYR A 5 -11.56 2.75 -3.55
N THR A 6 -10.95 3.13 -4.68
CA THR A 6 -11.65 3.82 -5.76
C THR A 6 -11.72 2.92 -6.99
N LYS A 7 -12.94 2.51 -7.36
CA LYS A 7 -13.24 1.84 -8.64
C LYS A 7 -14.24 2.69 -9.40
N GLY A 8 -13.81 3.37 -10.47
CA GLY A 8 -14.64 4.38 -11.13
C GLY A 8 -14.92 5.57 -10.20
N GLN A 9 -16.20 5.91 -9.96
CA GLN A 9 -16.60 7.02 -9.06
C GLN A 9 -17.01 6.58 -7.63
N ARG A 10 -16.82 5.31 -7.27
CA ARG A 10 -17.21 4.77 -5.96
C ARG A 10 -16.01 4.71 -5.01
N GLU A 11 -16.17 5.20 -3.78
CA GLU A 11 -15.19 5.12 -2.68
C GLU A 11 -15.72 4.23 -1.53
N ASP A 12 -14.99 3.17 -1.16
CA ASP A 12 -15.32 2.30 -0.01
C ASP A 12 -14.18 2.32 1.06
N PRO A 13 -14.49 2.43 2.38
CA PRO A 13 -13.49 2.51 3.44
C PRO A 13 -12.95 1.14 3.90
N VAL A 14 -11.63 0.97 4.01
CA VAL A 14 -11.00 -0.31 4.34
C VAL A 14 -9.97 -0.16 5.48
N ALA A 15 -10.32 -0.46 6.73
CA ALA A 15 -9.69 0.22 7.87
C ALA A 15 -8.49 -0.45 8.59
N SER A 16 -8.01 -1.66 8.22
CA SER A 16 -7.04 -2.39 9.07
C SER A 16 -5.57 -2.35 8.60
N LEU A 17 -4.61 -2.42 9.55
CA LEU A 17 -3.18 -2.59 9.25
C LEU A 17 -2.88 -3.89 8.50
N ALA A 18 -3.59 -4.97 8.82
CA ALA A 18 -3.46 -6.24 8.12
C ALA A 18 -3.88 -6.11 6.63
N THR A 19 -4.92 -5.33 6.35
CA THR A 19 -5.34 -5.01 4.99
C THR A 19 -4.26 -4.22 4.24
N LEU A 20 -3.69 -3.19 4.89
CA LEU A 20 -2.61 -2.41 4.31
C LEU A 20 -1.42 -3.30 3.93
N LYS A 21 -0.96 -4.16 4.83
CA LYS A 21 0.12 -5.13 4.58
C LYS A 21 -0.19 -6.01 3.37
N LYS A 22 -1.40 -6.56 3.29
CA LYS A 22 -1.82 -7.42 2.17
C LYS A 22 -1.84 -6.69 0.84
N ILE A 23 -2.29 -5.43 0.81
CA ILE A 23 -2.30 -4.62 -0.41
C ILE A 23 -0.89 -4.32 -0.87
N LEU A 24 -0.01 -3.87 0.04
CA LEU A 24 1.34 -3.46 -0.34
C LEU A 24 2.25 -4.63 -0.67
N ALA A 25 2.03 -5.80 -0.05
CA ALA A 25 2.76 -7.02 -0.38
C ALA A 25 2.63 -7.42 -1.86
N ARG A 26 1.57 -6.98 -2.57
CA ARG A 26 1.41 -7.26 -3.99
C ARG A 26 2.38 -6.50 -4.90
N PHE A 27 3.03 -5.44 -4.42
CA PHE A 27 4.07 -4.74 -5.19
C PHE A 27 5.43 -5.42 -5.04
N VAL A 28 5.58 -6.32 -4.06
CA VAL A 28 6.84 -7.01 -3.82
C VAL A 28 7.18 -7.87 -5.03
N HIS A 29 8.44 -7.81 -5.45
CA HIS A 29 9.01 -8.40 -6.65
C HIS A 29 8.54 -7.80 -7.98
N HIS A 30 7.82 -6.68 -7.96
CA HIS A 30 7.46 -5.93 -9.16
C HIS A 30 8.39 -4.72 -9.35
N TYR A 31 8.50 -4.27 -10.61
CA TYR A 31 8.98 -2.93 -10.89
C TYR A 31 7.90 -1.93 -10.53
N VAL A 32 8.29 -0.92 -9.76
CA VAL A 32 7.35 0.04 -9.24
C VAL A 32 7.83 1.43 -9.60
N PHE A 33 6.94 2.16 -10.27
CA PHE A 33 7.09 3.59 -10.42
C PHE A 33 6.68 4.25 -9.10
N TYR A 34 7.59 5.01 -8.51
CA TYR A 34 7.37 5.80 -7.32
C TYR A 34 7.49 7.29 -7.65
N GLU A 35 6.55 8.08 -7.16
CA GLU A 35 6.58 9.54 -7.23
C GLU A 35 6.25 10.15 -5.87
N MET A 36 7.18 10.94 -5.34
CA MET A 36 6.90 11.87 -4.25
C MET A 36 6.60 13.23 -4.85
N SER A 37 5.37 13.72 -4.65
CA SER A 37 4.94 15.03 -5.13
C SER A 37 4.53 15.92 -3.96
N ALA A 38 4.97 17.17 -3.96
CA ALA A 38 4.60 18.18 -2.98
C ALA A 38 4.00 19.40 -3.68
N ARG A 39 2.85 19.88 -3.21
CA ARG A 39 2.20 21.08 -3.71
C ARG A 39 2.16 22.15 -2.63
N HIS A 40 2.73 23.32 -2.92
CA HIS A 40 2.61 24.47 -2.05
C HIS A 40 1.19 25.06 -2.15
N ARG A 41 0.50 25.22 -1.02
CA ARG A 41 -0.91 25.62 -0.94
C ARG A 41 -1.16 27.03 -1.48
N SER A 42 -0.38 28.00 -1.01
CA SER A 42 -0.55 29.41 -1.41
C SER A 42 0.00 29.73 -2.80
N THR A 43 1.23 29.32 -3.12
CA THR A 43 1.89 29.65 -4.39
C THR A 43 1.48 28.73 -5.55
N ARG A 44 0.84 27.59 -5.25
CA ARG A 44 0.51 26.52 -6.20
C ARG A 44 1.72 25.91 -6.91
N GLN A 45 2.94 26.12 -6.40
CA GLN A 45 4.14 25.48 -6.91
C GLN A 45 4.10 23.96 -6.68
N LEU A 46 4.63 23.21 -7.64
CA LEU A 46 4.66 21.75 -7.64
C LEU A 46 6.10 21.28 -7.68
N PHE A 47 6.43 20.37 -6.76
CA PHE A 47 7.71 19.68 -6.69
C PHE A 47 7.43 18.19 -6.85
N SER A 48 8.26 17.49 -7.62
CA SER A 48 8.09 16.04 -7.83
C SER A 48 9.46 15.39 -7.99
N VAL A 49 9.65 14.27 -7.29
CA VAL A 49 10.78 13.36 -7.43
C VAL A 49 10.23 12.01 -7.83
N LYS A 50 10.80 11.43 -8.89
CA LYS A 50 10.34 10.17 -9.48
C LYS A 50 11.46 9.15 -9.48
N ASN A 51 11.11 7.90 -9.23
CA ASN A 51 12.02 6.78 -9.28
C ASN A 51 11.32 5.53 -9.81
N ILE A 52 12.07 4.60 -10.39
CA ILE A 52 11.59 3.28 -10.78
C ILE A 52 12.57 2.27 -10.22
N PHE A 53 12.08 1.31 -9.43
CA PHE A 53 12.91 0.27 -8.84
C PHE A 53 12.13 -1.02 -8.64
N ALA A 54 12.84 -2.13 -8.46
CA ALA A 54 12.24 -3.41 -8.11
C ALA A 54 12.02 -3.46 -6.60
N LEU A 55 10.77 -3.62 -6.14
CA LEU A 55 10.48 -3.66 -4.72
C LEU A 55 10.81 -5.03 -4.13
N GLY A 56 11.75 -5.10 -3.19
CA GLY A 56 12.19 -6.34 -2.56
C GLY A 56 11.38 -6.74 -1.33
N GLN A 57 10.99 -5.75 -0.52
CA GLN A 57 10.26 -5.96 0.72
C GLN A 57 9.44 -4.72 1.07
N VAL A 58 8.32 -4.93 1.76
CA VAL A 58 7.54 -3.88 2.39
C VAL A 58 7.36 -4.18 3.86
N ASP A 59 7.75 -3.23 4.71
CA ASP A 59 7.47 -3.27 6.14
C ASP A 59 6.39 -2.24 6.50
N VAL A 60 5.44 -2.66 7.32
CA VAL A 60 4.38 -1.79 7.84
C VAL A 60 4.32 -1.94 9.36
N SER A 61 4.65 -0.86 10.06
CA SER A 61 4.59 -0.74 11.52
C SER A 61 3.50 0.25 11.93
N GLY A 62 2.95 0.07 13.13
CA GLY A 62 1.84 0.89 13.63
C GLY A 62 1.80 1.02 15.15
N GLN A 63 2.93 0.82 15.84
CA GLN A 63 2.98 0.82 17.32
C GLN A 63 2.76 2.21 17.93
N HIS A 64 3.30 3.26 17.31
CA HIS A 64 3.17 4.65 17.77
C HIS A 64 2.67 5.56 16.64
N GLU A 65 3.27 5.39 15.47
CA GLU A 65 2.85 5.99 14.21
C GLU A 65 2.80 4.91 13.13
N LEU A 66 2.02 5.16 12.08
CA LEU A 66 2.00 4.29 10.92
C LEU A 66 3.24 4.58 10.07
N VAL A 67 4.13 3.60 9.95
CA VAL A 67 5.33 3.68 9.10
C VAL A 67 5.21 2.63 8.01
N VAL A 68 5.36 3.05 6.75
CA VAL A 68 5.47 2.17 5.59
C VAL A 68 6.85 2.33 4.99
N THR A 69 7.64 1.25 5.00
CA THR A 69 9.00 1.24 4.45
C THR A 69 9.05 0.33 3.23
N LEU A 70 9.50 0.88 2.11
CA LEU A 70 9.67 0.19 0.83
C LEU A 70 11.17 -0.04 0.60
N PHE A 71 11.60 -1.28 0.42
CA PHE A 71 13.00 -1.63 0.21
C PHE A 71 13.26 -2.02 -1.24
N ASP A 72 14.31 -1.46 -1.85
CA ASP A 72 14.75 -1.85 -3.18
C ASP A 72 15.43 -3.24 -3.15
N ALA A 73 14.99 -4.12 -4.05
CA ALA A 73 15.52 -5.47 -4.18
C ALA A 73 16.98 -5.49 -4.67
N ASN A 74 17.37 -4.49 -5.45
CA ASN A 74 18.66 -4.42 -6.12
C ASN A 74 19.66 -3.49 -5.40
N ASN A 75 19.19 -2.70 -4.43
CA ASN A 75 20.02 -1.78 -3.68
C ASN A 75 19.63 -1.71 -2.20
N PRO A 76 20.34 -2.42 -1.30
CA PRO A 76 20.03 -2.44 0.13
C PRO A 76 20.12 -1.07 0.82
N ALA A 77 20.83 -0.11 0.24
CA ALA A 77 20.93 1.25 0.78
C ALA A 77 19.80 2.18 0.29
N HIS A 78 18.97 1.72 -0.65
CA HIS A 78 17.82 2.47 -1.14
C HIS A 78 16.54 1.96 -0.50
N SER A 79 15.95 2.81 0.34
CA SER A 79 14.63 2.60 0.90
C SER A 79 13.85 3.91 0.92
N ILE A 80 12.53 3.78 0.92
CA ILE A 80 11.59 4.89 1.02
C ILE A 80 10.76 4.66 2.28
N GLU A 81 10.68 5.69 3.13
CA GLU A 81 9.85 5.66 4.32
C GLU A 81 8.71 6.68 4.22
N ILE A 82 7.48 6.21 4.43
CA ILE A 82 6.28 7.04 4.47
C ILE A 82 5.75 7.01 5.89
N VAL A 83 5.80 8.17 6.55
CA VAL A 83 5.44 8.30 7.97
C VAL A 83 4.07 8.96 8.11
N ASN A 84 3.25 8.35 8.96
CA ASN A 84 1.93 8.80 9.39
C ASN A 84 1.00 9.32 8.27
N PRO A 85 0.78 8.55 7.18
CA PRO A 85 -0.17 8.97 6.15
C PRO A 85 -1.60 9.05 6.72
N HIS A 86 -2.25 10.20 6.51
CA HIS A 86 -3.62 10.42 7.00
C HIS A 86 -4.65 9.69 6.13
N ALA A 87 -4.36 9.56 4.83
CA ALA A 87 -5.19 8.83 3.89
C ALA A 87 -4.35 7.97 2.93
N MET A 88 -4.94 6.86 2.50
CA MET A 88 -4.43 6.05 1.40
C MET A 88 -5.55 5.87 0.37
N ARG A 89 -5.24 6.04 -0.91
CA ARG A 89 -6.15 5.78 -2.03
C ARG A 89 -5.59 4.67 -2.91
N ILE A 90 -6.46 3.80 -3.37
CA ILE A 90 -6.12 2.69 -4.27
C ILE A 90 -6.85 2.91 -5.58
N TYR A 91 -6.08 2.86 -6.67
CA TYR A 91 -6.57 2.97 -8.04
C TYR A 91 -6.46 1.60 -8.71
N ASP A 92 -7.60 1.08 -9.17
CA ASP A 92 -7.68 -0.11 -10.01
C ASP A 92 -7.70 0.31 -11.48
N GLU A 93 -6.59 0.08 -12.21
CA GLU A 93 -6.47 0.37 -13.65
C GLU A 93 -6.68 -0.89 -14.51
N GLY A 94 -7.28 -1.94 -13.94
CA GLY A 94 -7.65 -3.18 -14.63
C GLY A 94 -6.49 -4.16 -14.83
N LYS A 95 -5.34 -3.70 -15.37
CA LYS A 95 -4.13 -4.53 -15.57
C LYS A 95 -3.02 -4.24 -14.55
N SER A 96 -3.01 -3.03 -14.02
CA SER A 96 -2.11 -2.56 -12.98
C SER A 96 -2.93 -1.93 -11.88
N TYR A 97 -2.29 -1.64 -10.76
CA TYR A 97 -2.90 -0.87 -9.70
C TYR A 97 -1.89 0.10 -9.12
N ALA A 98 -2.40 1.17 -8.55
CA ALA A 98 -1.59 2.19 -7.92
C ALA A 98 -2.13 2.54 -6.52
N VAL A 99 -1.23 2.94 -5.65
CA VAL A 99 -1.54 3.41 -4.31
C VAL A 99 -1.00 4.82 -4.15
N ALA A 100 -1.84 5.73 -3.66
CA ALA A 100 -1.43 7.05 -3.24
C ALA A 100 -1.55 7.18 -1.72
N PHE A 101 -0.47 7.54 -1.04
CA PHE A 101 -0.50 7.98 0.34
C PHE A 101 -0.53 9.50 0.38
N TYR A 102 -1.39 10.04 1.23
CA TYR A 102 -1.46 11.46 1.51
C TYR A 102 -0.95 11.68 2.92
N THR A 103 0.06 12.54 3.05
CA THR A 103 0.59 12.99 4.32
C THR A 103 0.27 14.46 4.47
N GLU A 104 -0.23 14.83 5.65
CA GLU A 104 -0.25 16.23 6.03
C GLU A 104 1.11 16.48 6.65
N GLU A 105 1.99 17.16 5.95
CA GLU A 105 3.20 17.66 6.59
C GLU A 105 2.87 18.94 7.37
N HIS A 106 3.61 19.16 8.45
CA HIS A 106 3.58 20.43 9.17
C HIS A 106 4.10 21.54 8.26
N GLY A 107 3.19 22.34 7.68
CA GLY A 107 3.55 23.50 6.85
C GLY A 107 2.55 23.81 5.74
N ASP A 108 3.05 24.50 4.71
CA ASP A 108 2.27 24.98 3.57
C ASP A 108 2.18 23.96 2.40
N PHE A 109 2.59 22.72 2.61
CA PHE A 109 2.67 21.70 1.56
C PHE A 109 1.65 20.58 1.73
N ASP A 110 1.03 20.20 0.62
CA ASP A 110 0.31 18.93 0.48
C ASP A 110 1.25 17.92 -0.18
N VAL A 111 1.63 16.87 0.56
CA VAL A 111 2.56 15.84 0.08
C VAL A 111 1.79 14.56 -0.23
N ARG A 112 2.12 13.97 -1.39
CA ARG A 112 1.55 12.73 -1.88
C ARG A 112 2.65 11.82 -2.38
N TYR A 113 2.61 10.57 -1.92
CA TYR A 113 3.45 9.48 -2.37
C TYR A 113 2.62 8.56 -3.26
N TYR A 114 2.99 8.42 -4.53
CA TYR A 114 2.29 7.61 -5.50
C TYR A 114 3.17 6.41 -5.89
N LEU A 115 2.62 5.21 -5.78
CA LEU A 115 3.27 3.95 -6.11
C LEU A 115 2.42 3.24 -7.16
N ARG A 116 2.97 2.95 -8.33
CA ARG A 116 2.29 2.27 -9.43
C ARG A 116 3.05 1.03 -9.87
N ASP A 117 2.32 -0.07 -10.00
CA ASP A 117 2.82 -1.32 -10.50
C ASP A 117 3.09 -1.23 -12.01
N GLU A 118 4.36 -1.41 -12.41
CA GLU A 118 4.80 -1.46 -13.82
C GLU A 118 4.97 -2.90 -14.34
N GLY A 119 4.70 -3.90 -13.50
CA GLY A 119 4.77 -5.32 -13.84
C GLY A 119 6.04 -6.03 -13.35
N GLU A 120 6.16 -7.28 -13.77
CA GLU A 120 7.27 -8.18 -13.41
C GLU A 120 8.34 -8.14 -14.50
N GLU A 121 9.51 -7.56 -14.27
CA GLU A 121 10.66 -7.94 -15.11
C GLU A 121 11.17 -9.30 -14.64
N GLY A 122 11.34 -10.20 -15.62
CA GLY A 122 11.64 -11.60 -15.41
C GLY A 122 12.74 -11.86 -14.37
N LYS A 123 12.35 -12.61 -13.33
CA LYS A 123 13.10 -13.26 -12.23
C LYS A 123 12.40 -13.13 -10.86
N GLY A 124 11.15 -12.65 -10.81
CA GLY A 124 10.33 -12.73 -9.60
C GLY A 124 10.15 -14.17 -9.11
N LYS A 125 10.10 -14.35 -7.79
CA LYS A 125 9.72 -15.63 -7.17
C LYS A 125 8.29 -16.03 -7.59
N GLU A 126 8.01 -17.32 -7.58
CA GLU A 126 6.68 -17.82 -7.92
C GLU A 126 5.63 -17.25 -6.95
N ARG A 127 4.58 -16.63 -7.51
CA ARG A 127 3.58 -15.92 -6.71
C ARG A 127 2.88 -16.81 -5.69
N THR A 128 2.69 -16.31 -4.48
CA THR A 128 1.76 -16.90 -3.51
C THR A 128 0.30 -16.73 -3.97
N ALA A 129 -0.64 -17.53 -3.44
CA ALA A 129 -2.05 -17.45 -3.83
C ALA A 129 -2.65 -16.04 -3.62
N LEU A 130 -2.18 -15.31 -2.62
CA LEU A 130 -2.56 -13.92 -2.31
C LEU A 130 -2.01 -12.90 -3.31
N GLU A 131 -0.91 -13.20 -3.99
CA GLU A 131 -0.34 -12.34 -5.04
C GLU A 131 -1.07 -12.55 -6.39
N ARG A 132 -1.79 -13.68 -6.55
CA ARG A 132 -2.53 -14.03 -7.76
C ARG A 132 -3.98 -13.53 -7.79
N ILE A 133 -4.55 -13.14 -6.65
CA ILE A 133 -5.93 -12.61 -6.61
C ILE A 133 -5.98 -11.18 -7.17
N SER A 134 -7.03 -10.89 -7.94
CA SER A 134 -7.33 -9.52 -8.40
C SER A 134 -7.68 -8.61 -7.21
N LEU A 135 -7.55 -7.30 -7.36
CA LEU A 135 -7.97 -6.35 -6.30
C LEU A 135 -9.43 -6.54 -5.88
N PRO A 136 -10.41 -6.67 -6.80
CA PRO A 136 -11.77 -7.00 -6.42
C PRO A 136 -11.88 -8.28 -5.58
N GLN A 137 -11.19 -9.36 -5.98
CA GLN A 137 -11.15 -10.60 -5.20
C GLN A 137 -10.45 -10.44 -3.85
N LEU A 138 -9.41 -9.61 -3.76
CA LEU A 138 -8.76 -9.27 -2.49
C LEU A 138 -9.75 -8.53 -1.58
N PHE A 139 -10.52 -7.57 -2.10
CA PHE A 139 -11.52 -6.89 -1.29
C PHE A 139 -12.67 -7.80 -0.88
N GLU A 140 -13.18 -8.64 -1.77
CA GLU A 140 -14.17 -9.67 -1.43
C GLU A 140 -13.61 -10.57 -0.32
N TYR A 141 -12.39 -11.09 -0.49
CA TYR A 141 -11.71 -11.89 0.53
C TYR A 141 -11.50 -11.14 1.85
N LEU A 142 -11.16 -9.85 1.81
CA LEU A 142 -10.96 -9.03 3.00
C LEU A 142 -12.29 -8.71 3.71
N GLU A 143 -13.35 -8.43 2.96
CA GLU A 143 -14.70 -8.26 3.49
C GLU A 143 -15.23 -9.56 4.08
N ASP A 144 -14.95 -10.70 3.44
CA ASP A 144 -15.31 -12.02 3.95
C ASP A 144 -14.54 -12.35 5.24
N ILE A 145 -13.26 -11.98 5.34
CA ILE A 145 -12.51 -12.07 6.61
C ILE A 145 -13.10 -11.15 7.68
N LYS A 146 -13.52 -9.93 7.33
CA LYS A 146 -14.15 -9.02 8.31
C LYS A 146 -15.50 -9.55 8.81
N LYS A 147 -16.20 -10.34 7.98
CA LYS A 147 -17.50 -10.96 8.31
C LYS A 147 -17.36 -12.32 9.00
N ALA A 148 -16.23 -13.00 8.81
CA ALA A 148 -15.92 -14.23 9.51
C ALA A 148 -15.64 -13.88 10.98
N GLU A 149 -16.64 -14.13 11.85
CA GLU A 149 -16.48 -14.07 13.29
C GLU A 149 -15.24 -14.86 13.72
N VAL A 150 -14.42 -14.25 14.58
CA VAL A 150 -13.30 -14.90 15.24
C VAL A 150 -13.87 -16.06 16.07
N VAL A 151 -13.73 -17.29 15.57
CA VAL A 151 -13.96 -18.46 16.39
C VAL A 151 -12.79 -18.53 17.37
N GLU A 152 -13.01 -18.11 18.61
CA GLU A 152 -12.09 -18.41 19.71
C GLU A 152 -11.96 -19.94 19.80
N VAL A 153 -10.81 -20.47 19.39
CA VAL A 153 -10.46 -21.86 19.65
C VAL A 153 -10.10 -21.93 21.14
N VAL A 154 -11.10 -22.19 21.97
CA VAL A 154 -10.88 -22.59 23.37
C VAL A 154 -10.15 -23.94 23.31
N GLU A 155 -8.89 -23.95 23.77
CA GLU A 155 -8.15 -25.21 23.94
C GLU A 155 -8.96 -26.14 24.85
N PRO A 156 -9.19 -27.41 24.45
CA PRO A 156 -9.89 -28.35 25.31
C PRO A 156 -9.01 -28.64 26.52
N GLY A 157 -9.45 -28.13 27.67
CA GLY A 157 -8.82 -28.35 28.97
C GLY A 157 -8.53 -29.83 29.21
N LYS A 158 -7.28 -30.09 29.57
CA LYS A 158 -6.77 -31.38 30.03
C LYS A 158 -7.68 -31.94 31.13
N ARG A 159 -8.14 -33.18 30.93
CA ARG A 159 -8.72 -34.02 31.99
C ARG A 159 -7.63 -34.49 32.95
#